data_AF-A0A432T9X3-F1
#
_entry.id   AF-A0A432T9X3-F1
#
_cell.length_a   1.000
_cell.length_b   1.000
_cell.length_c   1.000
_cell.angle_alpha   90.00
_cell.angle_beta   90.00
_cell.angle_gamma   90.00
#
_symmetry.space_group_name_H-M   'P 1'
#
loop_
_entity.id
_entity.type
_entity.pdbx_description
1 polymer ?
#
loop_
_entity_poly.entity_id
_entity_poly.type
_entity_poly.pdbx_seq_one_letter_code
_entity_poly.pdbx_strand_id
1 'polypeptide(L)'
;MRLRNKSLSFVINFLLGVAWAFVLLGSITSFLSFYQYNIFYALISAVVGAIPGLIGIVILEHIITTQENNLELKKQTKLLEKIYEHK
;
A
#
# COMPACT_ATOMS: atom_id res chain seq x y z
N MET A 1 6.47 -12.11 -0.81
CA MET A 1 7.03 -12.89 -1.95
C MET A 1 6.63 -12.24 -3.29
N ARG A 2 6.94 -10.96 -3.48
CA ARG A 2 6.77 -10.23 -4.76
C ARG A 2 8.06 -9.50 -5.18
N LEU A 3 8.91 -9.14 -4.22
CA LEU A 3 10.22 -8.53 -4.44
C LEU A 3 11.37 -9.55 -4.27
N ARG A 4 12.42 -9.41 -5.07
CA ARG A 4 13.61 -10.29 -5.06
C ARG A 4 14.37 -10.25 -3.73
N ASN A 5 14.34 -9.09 -3.05
CA ASN A 5 14.92 -8.94 -1.71
C ASN A 5 13.89 -9.33 -0.64
N LYS A 6 14.15 -10.45 0.04
CA LYS A 6 13.27 -11.03 1.07
C LYS A 6 12.99 -10.06 2.22
N SER A 7 14.01 -9.33 2.68
CA SER A 7 13.87 -8.37 3.78
C SER A 7 13.03 -7.16 3.38
N LEU A 8 13.24 -6.62 2.17
CA LEU A 8 12.44 -5.49 1.67
C LEU A 8 10.96 -5.90 1.45
N SER A 9 10.73 -7.09 0.89
CA SER A 9 9.36 -7.62 0.73
C SER A 9 8.67 -7.80 2.08
N PHE A 10 9.41 -8.19 3.12
CA PHE A 10 8.86 -8.33 4.46
C PHE A 10 8.47 -6.97 5.05
N VAL A 11 9.38 -5.99 5.02
CA VAL A 11 9.14 -4.65 5.56
C VAL A 11 7.94 -3.99 4.88
N ILE A 12 7.88 -4.01 3.55
CA ILE A 12 6.80 -3.36 2.81
C ILE A 12 5.45 -4.04 3.09
N ASN A 13 5.40 -5.36 3.14
CA ASN A 13 4.16 -6.09 3.48
C ASN A 13 3.72 -5.84 4.93
N PHE A 14 4.67 -5.75 5.86
CA PHE A 14 4.39 -5.40 7.25
C PHE A 14 3.83 -3.97 7.35
N LEU A 15 4.46 -3.00 6.69
CA LEU A 15 3.99 -1.62 6.63
C LEU A 15 2.59 -1.51 6.00
N LEU A 16 2.29 -2.31 4.98
CA LEU A 16 0.95 -2.34 4.38
C LEU A 16 -0.10 -2.84 5.39
N GLY A 17 0.23 -3.88 6.16
CA GLY A 17 -0.61 -4.37 7.25
C GLY A 17 -0.82 -3.32 8.35
N VAL A 18 0.25 -2.60 8.72
CA VAL A 18 0.17 -1.48 9.67
C VAL A 18 -0.72 -0.36 9.12
N ALA A 19 -0.59 0.00 7.85
CA ALA A 19 -1.43 1.02 7.23
C ALA A 19 -2.92 0.65 7.26
N TRP A 20 -3.26 -0.61 7.02
CA TRP A 20 -4.63 -1.13 7.21
C TRP A 20 -5.09 -1.05 8.66
N ALA A 21 -4.22 -1.35 9.63
CA ALA A 21 -4.55 -1.16 11.04
C ALA A 21 -4.85 0.31 11.37
N PHE A 22 -4.08 1.26 10.81
CA PHE A 22 -4.36 2.69 10.95
C PHE A 22 -5.71 3.10 10.34
N VAL A 23 -6.10 2.54 9.19
CA VAL A 23 -7.43 2.77 8.59
C VAL A 23 -8.53 2.34 9.56
N LEU A 24 -8.45 1.11 10.07
CA LEU A 24 -9.48 0.56 10.94
C LEU A 24 -9.51 1.29 12.30
N LEU A 25 -8.36 1.48 12.92
CA LEU A 25 -8.26 2.16 14.21
C LEU A 25 -8.70 3.62 14.08
N GLY A 26 -8.24 4.35 13.07
CA GLY A 26 -8.62 5.74 12.85
C GLY A 26 -10.12 5.90 12.58
N SER A 27 -10.70 5.01 11.78
CA SER A 27 -12.14 4.99 11.50
C SER A 27 -12.97 4.71 12.75
N ILE A 28 -12.66 3.63 13.48
CA ILE A 28 -13.41 3.21 14.67
C ILE A 28 -13.27 4.24 15.79
N THR A 29 -12.06 4.72 16.06
CA THR A 29 -11.83 5.71 17.13
C THR A 29 -12.52 7.03 16.83
N SER A 30 -12.48 7.50 15.58
CA SER A 30 -13.21 8.70 15.17
C SER A 30 -14.73 8.49 15.27
N PHE A 31 -15.25 7.36 14.79
CA PHE A 31 -16.67 7.04 14.91
C PHE A 31 -17.15 7.08 16.37
N LEU A 32 -16.46 6.37 17.27
CA LEU A 32 -16.82 6.29 18.69
C LEU A 32 -16.74 7.65 19.39
N SER A 33 -15.80 8.50 18.99
CA SER A 33 -15.64 9.86 19.54
C SER A 33 -16.83 10.77 19.20
N PHE A 34 -17.44 10.58 18.03
CA PHE A 34 -18.51 11.44 17.53
C PHE A 34 -19.90 10.82 17.55
N TYR A 35 -20.00 9.52 17.85
CA TYR A 35 -21.27 8.77 17.93
C TYR A 35 -22.28 9.38 18.90
N GLN A 36 -21.80 9.96 20.01
CA GLN A 36 -22.65 10.58 21.02
C GLN A 36 -23.37 11.85 20.52
N TYR A 37 -22.85 12.52 19.50
CA TYR A 37 -23.44 13.75 18.98
C TYR A 37 -24.49 13.47 17.91
N ASN A 38 -24.12 12.72 16.87
CA ASN A 38 -25.02 12.38 15.76
C ASN A 38 -24.43 11.24 14.92
N ILE A 39 -25.26 10.26 14.56
CA ILE A 39 -24.83 9.10 13.74
C ILE A 39 -24.29 9.51 12.35
N PHE A 40 -24.89 10.48 11.69
CA PHE A 40 -24.43 10.96 10.38
C PHE A 40 -23.06 11.63 10.48
N TYR A 41 -22.87 12.45 11.52
CA TYR A 41 -21.58 13.09 11.77
C TYR A 41 -20.51 12.07 12.14
N ALA A 42 -20.85 11.06 12.94
CA ALA A 42 -19.95 9.97 13.29
C ALA A 42 -19.49 9.19 12.04
N LEU A 43 -20.39 8.88 11.10
CA LEU A 43 -20.05 8.22 9.84
C LEU A 43 -19.07 9.05 9.00
N ILE A 44 -19.32 10.35 8.84
CA ILE A 44 -18.40 11.24 8.11
C ILE A 44 -17.04 11.27 8.81
N SER A 45 -17.03 11.41 10.14
CA SER A 45 -15.80 11.42 10.92
C SER A 45 -15.01 10.12 10.78
N ALA A 46 -15.68 8.96 10.70
CA ALA A 46 -15.03 7.66 10.52
C ALA A 46 -14.28 7.59 9.18
N VAL A 47 -14.90 8.12 8.12
CA VAL A 47 -14.24 8.24 6.80
C VAL A 47 -13.03 9.16 6.89
N VAL A 48 -13.14 10.31 7.57
CA VAL A 48 -12.02 11.23 7.77
C VAL A 48 -10.89 10.58 8.59
N GLY A 49 -11.24 9.85 9.65
CA GLY A 49 -10.28 9.13 10.50
C GLY A 49 -9.54 8.01 9.77
N ALA A 50 -10.12 7.45 8.71
CA ALA A 50 -9.46 6.46 7.84
C ALA A 50 -8.41 7.08 6.90
N ILE A 51 -8.51 8.38 6.57
CA ILE A 51 -7.70 9.03 5.53
C ILE A 51 -6.18 8.85 5.74
N PRO A 52 -5.61 9.07 6.95
CA PRO A 52 -4.16 8.92 7.14
C PRO A 52 -3.66 7.51 6.79
N GLY A 53 -4.41 6.47 7.17
CA GLY A 53 -4.09 5.09 6.82
C GLY A 53 -4.22 4.80 5.32
N LEU A 54 -5.27 5.33 4.68
CA LEU A 54 -5.49 5.18 3.23
C LEU A 54 -4.38 5.84 2.41
N ILE A 55 -3.93 7.04 2.81
CA ILE A 55 -2.77 7.70 2.20
C ILE A 55 -1.52 6.81 2.31
N GLY A 56 -1.29 6.22 3.49
CA GLY A 56 -0.20 5.26 3.70
C GLY A 56 -0.27 4.06 2.75
N ILE A 57 -1.46 3.47 2.57
CA ILE A 57 -1.68 2.37 1.63
C ILE A 57 -1.31 2.78 0.20
N VAL A 58 -1.81 3.93 -0.28
CA VAL A 58 -1.55 4.40 -1.66
C VAL A 58 -0.05 4.61 -1.90
N ILE A 59 0.66 5.22 -0.96
CA ILE A 59 2.11 5.43 -1.06
C ILE A 59 2.84 4.08 -1.13
N LEU A 60 2.48 3.14 -0.26
CA LEU A 60 3.11 1.82 -0.24
C LEU A 60 2.85 1.02 -1.51
N GLU A 61 1.61 1.03 -2.02
CA GLU A 61 1.25 0.39 -3.28
C GLU A 61 2.00 0.99 -4.48
N HIS A 62 2.17 2.32 -4.48
CA HIS A 62 2.96 3.00 -5.51
C HIS A 62 4.43 2.55 -5.48
N ILE A 63 5.02 2.40 -4.29
CA ILE A 63 6.38 1.89 -4.12
C ILE A 63 6.49 0.44 -4.60
N ILE A 64 5.54 -0.43 -4.24
CA ILE A 64 5.50 -1.84 -4.67
C ILE A 64 5.46 -1.93 -6.19
N THR A 65 4.52 -1.21 -6.81
CA THR A 65 4.30 -1.23 -8.25
C THR A 65 5.53 -0.74 -9.01
N THR A 66 6.16 0.33 -8.53
CA THR A 66 7.39 0.86 -9.13
C THR A 66 8.54 -0.15 -9.08
N GLN A 67 8.67 -0.90 -7.97
CA GLN A 67 9.67 -1.96 -7.85
C GLN A 67 9.37 -3.14 -8.79
N GLU A 68 8.11 -3.55 -8.92
CA GLU A 68 7.69 -4.61 -9.85
C GLU A 68 8.00 -4.23 -11.30
N ASN A 69 7.64 -3.01 -11.71
CA ASN A 69 7.93 -2.48 -13.05
C ASN A 69 9.43 -2.48 -13.36
N ASN A 70 10.26 -2.03 -12.42
CA ASN A 70 11.72 -2.04 -12.57
C ASN A 70 12.29 -3.45 -12.73
N LEU A 71 11.72 -4.43 -12.03
CA LEU A 71 12.13 -5.84 -12.17
C LEU A 71 11.68 -6.43 -13.51
N GLU A 72 10.50 -6.04 -13.99
CA GLU A 72 9.99 -6.46 -15.28
C GLU A 72 10.82 -5.90 -16.43
N LEU A 73 11.12 -4.59 -16.42
CA LEU A 73 12.00 -3.96 -17.40
C LEU A 73 13.36 -4.67 -17.49
N LYS A 74 13.98 -4.99 -16.35
CA LYS A 74 15.25 -5.75 -16.33
C LYS A 74 15.13 -7.15 -16.95
N LYS A 75 13.98 -7.81 -16.81
CA LYS A 75 13.74 -9.12 -17.45
C LYS A 75 13.58 -8.94 -18.97
N GLN A 76 12.84 -7.92 -19.39
CA GLN A 76 12.63 -7.60 -20.80
C GLN A 76 13.94 -7.22 -21.49
N THR A 77 14.79 -6.38 -20.88
CA THR A 77 16.11 -6.03 -21.42
C THR A 77 16.98 -7.25 -21.63
N LYS A 78 17.06 -8.15 -20.63
CA LYS A 78 17.81 -9.41 -20.76
C LYS A 78 17.28 -10.34 -21.85
N LEU A 79 15.96 -10.34 -22.07
CA LEU A 79 15.36 -11.12 -23.15
C LEU A 79 15.76 -10.53 -24.51
N LEU A 80 15.75 -9.20 -24.63
CA LEU A 80 16.12 -8.48 -25.84
C LEU A 80 17.59 -8.70 -26.21
N GLU A 81 18.48 -8.65 -25.22
CA GLU A 81 19.91 -8.96 -25.38
C GLU A 81 20.13 -10.37 -25.94
N LYS A 82 19.46 -11.37 -25.37
CA LYS A 82 19.54 -12.76 -25.86
C LYS A 82 19.07 -12.93 -27.30
N ILE A 83 18.01 -12.22 -27.69
CA ILE A 83 17.50 -12.26 -29.06
C ILE A 83 18.50 -11.62 -30.02
N TYR A 84 19.17 -10.55 -29.60
CA TYR A 84 20.19 -9.88 -30.39
C TYR A 84 21.45 -10.73 -30.57
N GLU A 85 21.91 -11.44 -29.53
CA GLU A 85 23.08 -12.34 -29.59
C GLU A 85 22.87 -13.60 -30.44
N HIS A 86 21.61 -14.01 -30.68
CA HIS A 86 21.27 -15.17 -31.51
C HIS A 86 20.99 -14.82 -32.98
N LYS A 87 21.24 -13.58 -33.40
CA LYS A 87 21.10 -13.11 -34.77
C LYS A 87 22.47 -12.88 -35.40
#